data_AF-A0A3E0NHS5-F1
#
_entry.id   AF-A0A3E0NHS5-F1
#
_cell.length_a   1.000
_cell.length_b   1.000
_cell.length_c   1.000
_cell.angle_alpha   90.00
_cell.angle_beta   90.00
_cell.angle_gamma   90.00
#
_symmetry.space_group_name_H-M   'P 1'
#
loop_
_entity.id
_entity.type
_entity.pdbx_description
1 polymer ?
#
loop_
_entity_poly.entity_id
_entity_poly.type
_entity_poly.pdbx_seq_one_letter_code
_entity_poly.pdbx_strand_id
1 'polypeptide(L)'
;MRSLQHVLTTFVLIALAGCSASEPPFQGDSWTVVNYWAVWCKPCREEIPELNELNKSADVQVFGVNFDRKTGEALAVDSKTLGLEFTNIDDPSQSLGVERPSVLPTTLVINPEGEIEAVLAGPQTAATILAIIKPDLALTAVDETPLNET
;
A
#
# COMPACT_ATOMS: atom_id res chain seq x y z
N MET A 1 36.99 48.96 40.74
CA MET A 1 37.29 48.61 39.33
C MET A 1 38.25 47.43 39.30
N ARG A 2 37.77 46.21 39.03
CA ARG A 2 38.56 45.03 38.59
C ARG A 2 37.63 43.82 38.33
N SER A 3 37.67 43.34 37.09
CA SER A 3 37.50 41.97 36.56
C SER A 3 36.27 41.10 36.92
N LEU A 4 35.49 40.64 35.93
CA LEU A 4 35.70 39.43 35.10
C LEU A 4 35.27 38.17 35.91
N GLN A 5 34.17 37.47 35.60
CA GLN A 5 34.12 36.30 34.71
C GLN A 5 32.64 35.86 34.58
N HIS A 6 31.97 36.04 33.44
CA HIS A 6 31.57 34.99 32.47
C HIS A 6 30.92 33.72 33.06
N VAL A 7 29.61 33.56 32.85
CA VAL A 7 29.04 32.35 32.20
C VAL A 7 27.84 32.81 31.36
N LEU A 8 28.13 33.33 30.18
CA LEU A 8 27.11 33.52 29.15
C LEU A 8 26.87 32.12 28.57
N THR A 9 25.88 31.40 29.11
CA THR A 9 25.47 30.09 28.59
C THR A 9 24.90 30.29 27.20
N THR A 10 25.74 30.16 26.18
CA THR A 10 25.31 30.13 24.79
C THR A 10 24.47 28.87 24.59
N PHE A 11 23.15 29.01 24.61
CA PHE A 11 22.26 28.03 23.99
C PHE A 11 22.58 28.02 22.50
N VAL A 12 23.36 27.04 22.05
CA VAL A 12 23.51 26.75 20.63
C VAL A 12 22.18 26.15 20.19
N LEU A 13 21.29 27.02 19.72
CA LEU A 13 20.08 26.60 19.01
C LEU A 13 20.56 26.13 17.64
N ILE A 14 20.84 24.84 17.50
CA ILE A 14 21.04 24.21 16.19
C ILE A 14 19.68 24.27 15.50
N ALA A 15 19.46 25.32 14.72
CA ALA A 15 18.44 25.33 13.70
C ALA A 15 18.88 24.33 12.63
N LEU A 16 18.54 23.06 12.83
CA LEU A 16 18.44 22.13 11.72
C LEU A 16 17.34 22.72 10.84
N ALA A 17 17.75 23.44 9.80
CA ALA A 17 16.94 23.59 8.60
C ALA A 17 16.78 22.18 8.05
N GLY A 18 15.85 21.43 8.63
CA GLY A 18 15.47 20.11 8.18
C GLY A 18 14.97 20.30 6.77
N CYS A 19 15.78 19.88 5.81
CA CYS A 19 15.24 19.37 4.56
C CYS A 19 14.41 18.15 5.00
N SER A 20 13.14 18.37 5.36
CA SER A 20 12.23 17.28 5.71
C SER A 20 12.03 16.50 4.43
N ALA A 21 12.88 15.50 4.20
CA ALA A 21 12.55 14.42 3.29
C ALA A 21 11.21 13.89 3.79
N SER A 22 10.18 14.01 2.94
CA SER A 22 8.88 13.45 3.27
C SER A 22 9.05 11.95 3.39
N GLU A 23 8.65 11.41 4.54
CA GLU A 23 8.64 9.98 4.79
C GLU A 23 7.69 9.31 3.78
N PRO A 24 8.08 8.16 3.17
CA PRO A 24 7.18 7.40 2.31
C PRO A 24 5.85 7.10 3.03
N PRO A 25 4.70 7.19 2.34
CA PRO A 25 3.42 6.79 2.94
C PRO A 25 3.42 5.27 3.20
N PHE A 26 2.52 4.82 4.09
CA PHE A 26 2.25 3.41 4.40
C PHE A 26 3.35 2.64 5.17
N GLN A 27 4.28 3.34 5.81
CA GLN A 27 5.21 2.71 6.76
C GLN A 27 4.48 2.12 7.98
N GLY A 28 4.94 0.96 8.45
CA GLY A 28 4.36 0.28 9.61
C GLY A 28 4.80 -1.18 9.73
N ASP A 29 3.94 -2.01 10.32
CA ASP A 29 4.20 -3.45 10.51
C ASP A 29 3.47 -4.33 9.46
N SER A 30 2.74 -3.72 8.52
CA SER A 30 1.89 -4.42 7.56
C SER A 30 2.26 -4.07 6.13
N TRP A 31 2.12 -5.05 5.25
CA TRP A 31 2.10 -4.82 3.82
C TRP A 31 0.87 -4.03 3.43
N THR A 32 1.03 -3.14 2.45
CA THR A 32 -0.08 -2.34 1.93
C THR A 32 -0.38 -2.70 0.49
N VAL A 33 -1.66 -2.95 0.20
CA VAL A 33 -2.15 -3.22 -1.15
C VAL A 33 -3.11 -2.12 -1.56
N VAL A 34 -2.77 -1.35 -2.59
CA VAL A 34 -3.64 -0.28 -3.11
C VAL A 34 -4.22 -0.71 -4.44
N ASN A 35 -5.53 -0.94 -4.50
CA ASN A 35 -6.24 -1.30 -5.73
C ASN A 35 -7.01 -0.11 -6.31
N TYR A 36 -6.77 0.19 -7.58
CA TYR A 36 -7.54 1.16 -8.35
C TYR A 36 -8.74 0.46 -8.97
N TRP A 37 -9.95 0.97 -8.70
CA TRP A 37 -11.21 0.32 -9.10
C TRP A 37 -12.24 1.32 -9.61
N ALA A 38 -13.24 0.81 -10.35
CA ALA A 38 -14.42 1.57 -10.72
C ALA A 38 -15.65 0.65 -10.81
N VAL A 39 -16.84 1.18 -10.52
CA VAL A 39 -18.09 0.41 -10.55
C VAL A 39 -18.40 -0.18 -11.93
N TRP A 40 -18.01 0.51 -13.00
CA TRP A 40 -18.22 0.07 -14.39
C TRP A 40 -17.19 -0.98 -14.85
N CYS A 41 -16.06 -1.12 -14.15
CA CYS A 41 -14.97 -2.02 -14.51
C CYS A 41 -15.31 -3.48 -14.13
N LYS A 42 -15.69 -4.30 -15.13
CA LYS A 42 -16.01 -5.72 -14.91
C LYS A 42 -14.90 -6.50 -14.17
N PRO A 43 -13.63 -6.51 -14.63
CA PRO A 43 -12.59 -7.28 -13.94
C PRO A 43 -12.34 -6.80 -12.50
N CYS A 44 -12.48 -5.50 -12.22
CA CYS A 44 -12.41 -4.98 -10.85
C CYS A 44 -13.49 -5.60 -9.95
N ARG A 45 -14.73 -5.70 -10.45
CA ARG A 45 -15.84 -6.32 -9.68
C ARG A 45 -15.59 -7.79 -9.39
N GLU A 46 -14.96 -8.51 -10.31
CA GLU A 46 -14.63 -9.93 -10.17
C GLU A 46 -13.50 -10.16 -9.16
N GLU A 47 -12.57 -9.21 -9.02
CA GLU A 47 -11.42 -9.28 -8.10
C GLU A 47 -11.76 -8.86 -6.66
N ILE A 48 -12.80 -8.05 -6.42
CA ILE A 48 -13.10 -7.53 -5.07
C ILE A 48 -13.24 -8.60 -3.97
N PRO A 49 -13.88 -9.77 -4.19
CA PRO A 49 -13.92 -10.82 -3.18
C PRO A 49 -12.54 -11.33 -2.76
N GLU A 50 -11.58 -11.38 -3.68
CA GLU A 50 -10.19 -11.75 -3.41
C GLU A 50 -9.50 -10.70 -2.54
N LEU A 51 -9.72 -9.42 -2.84
CA LEU A 51 -9.17 -8.30 -2.06
C LEU A 51 -9.79 -8.21 -0.67
N ASN A 52 -11.08 -8.50 -0.54
CA ASN A 52 -11.75 -8.60 0.76
C ASN A 52 -11.15 -9.73 1.61
N GLU A 53 -10.88 -10.89 1.00
CA GLU A 53 -10.23 -12.00 1.69
C GLU A 53 -8.80 -11.63 2.12
N LEU A 54 -8.04 -11.01 1.22
CA LEU A 54 -6.68 -10.56 1.52
C LEU A 54 -6.64 -9.58 2.70
N ASN A 55 -7.62 -8.67 2.79
CA ASN A 55 -7.74 -7.67 3.86
C ASN A 55 -8.03 -8.27 5.26
N LYS A 56 -8.34 -9.57 5.34
CA LYS A 56 -8.48 -10.29 6.62
C LYS A 56 -7.14 -10.78 7.17
N SER A 57 -6.08 -10.77 6.36
CA SER A 57 -4.74 -11.18 6.79
C SER A 57 -4.19 -10.19 7.80
N ALA A 58 -3.65 -10.68 8.92
CA ALA A 58 -3.17 -9.82 10.01
C ALA A 58 -2.00 -8.90 9.61
N ASP A 59 -1.27 -9.27 8.56
CA ASP A 59 -0.08 -8.57 8.08
C ASP A 59 -0.29 -7.85 6.73
N VAL A 60 -1.53 -7.74 6.25
CA VAL A 60 -1.86 -7.04 5.00
C VAL A 60 -3.03 -6.09 5.21
N GLN A 61 -2.86 -4.83 4.79
CA GLN A 61 -3.91 -3.84 4.73
C GLN A 61 -4.24 -3.53 3.26
N VAL A 62 -5.49 -3.70 2.88
CA VAL A 62 -5.97 -3.31 1.55
C VAL A 62 -6.60 -1.92 1.60
N PHE A 63 -6.33 -1.10 0.58
CA PHE A 63 -6.98 0.18 0.32
C PHE A 63 -7.50 0.24 -1.11
N GLY A 64 -8.64 0.91 -1.29
CA GLY A 64 -9.22 1.21 -2.58
C GLY A 64 -8.95 2.65 -3.01
N VAL A 65 -8.67 2.85 -4.29
CA VAL A 65 -8.71 4.17 -4.93
C VAL A 65 -9.79 4.16 -5.99
N ASN A 66 -10.83 4.97 -5.78
CA ASN A 66 -11.86 5.14 -6.80
C ASN A 66 -11.27 5.86 -8.02
N PHE A 67 -11.27 5.19 -9.17
CA PHE A 67 -10.63 5.69 -10.39
C PHE A 67 -11.27 6.99 -10.89
N ASP A 68 -12.59 7.10 -10.75
CA ASP A 68 -13.39 8.26 -11.16
C ASP A 68 -13.30 9.43 -10.16
N ARG A 69 -12.53 9.27 -9.06
CA ARG A 69 -12.36 10.25 -7.97
C ARG A 69 -13.68 10.68 -7.32
N LYS A 70 -14.65 9.76 -7.26
CA LYS A 70 -15.89 10.00 -6.51
C LYS A 70 -15.58 10.11 -5.01
N THR A 71 -16.34 10.95 -4.32
CA THR A 71 -16.24 11.16 -2.87
C THR A 71 -17.63 11.15 -2.22
N GLY A 72 -17.68 11.15 -0.89
CA GLY A 72 -18.93 11.25 -0.12
C GLY A 72 -19.94 10.13 -0.43
N GLU A 73 -21.21 10.51 -0.58
CA GLU A 73 -22.31 9.55 -0.79
C GLU A 73 -22.14 8.73 -2.07
N ALA A 74 -21.66 9.34 -3.17
CA ALA A 74 -21.46 8.63 -4.43
C ALA A 74 -20.41 7.51 -4.30
N LEU A 75 -19.31 7.78 -3.58
CA LEU A 75 -18.30 6.76 -3.28
C LEU A 75 -18.87 5.66 -2.37
N ALA A 76 -19.65 6.04 -1.36
CA ALA A 76 -20.24 5.09 -0.42
C ALA A 76 -21.23 4.13 -1.11
N VAL A 77 -22.07 4.65 -2.02
CA VAL A 77 -23.01 3.84 -2.81
C VAL A 77 -22.27 2.86 -3.70
N ASP A 78 -21.24 3.30 -4.43
CA ASP A 78 -20.45 2.41 -5.28
C ASP A 78 -19.73 1.33 -4.45
N SER A 79 -19.09 1.73 -3.34
CA SER A 79 -18.38 0.81 -2.44
C SER A 79 -19.31 -0.28 -1.89
N LYS A 80 -20.52 0.11 -1.46
CA LYS A 80 -21.54 -0.82 -0.99
C LYS A 80 -22.06 -1.71 -2.12
N THR A 81 -22.25 -1.17 -3.32
CA THR A 81 -22.72 -1.92 -4.49
C THR A 81 -21.75 -3.03 -4.85
N LEU A 82 -20.45 -2.79 -4.71
CA LEU A 82 -19.42 -3.78 -4.99
C LEU A 82 -19.09 -4.68 -3.79
N GLY A 83 -19.57 -4.35 -2.60
CA GLY A 83 -19.27 -5.11 -1.38
C GLY A 83 -17.84 -4.96 -0.90
N LEU A 84 -17.26 -3.76 -0.99
CA LEU A 84 -15.91 -3.50 -0.48
C LEU A 84 -15.86 -3.67 1.05
N GLU A 85 -14.94 -4.50 1.53
CA GLU A 85 -14.64 -4.70 2.96
C GLU A 85 -13.34 -3.99 3.39
N PHE A 86 -12.82 -3.11 2.54
CA PHE A 86 -11.61 -2.32 2.76
C PHE A 86 -11.86 -0.82 2.56
N THR A 87 -10.97 -0.01 3.13
CA THR A 87 -11.10 1.45 3.17
C THR A 87 -10.75 2.08 1.83
N ASN A 88 -11.52 3.07 1.39
CA ASN A 88 -11.14 3.92 0.26
C ASN A 88 -10.29 5.10 0.72
N ILE A 89 -9.27 5.44 -0.06
CA ILE A 89 -8.35 6.56 0.16
C ILE A 89 -8.25 7.45 -1.07
N ASP A 90 -7.71 8.66 -0.88
CA ASP A 90 -7.26 9.50 -1.99
C ASP A 90 -6.07 8.86 -2.71
N ASP A 91 -5.87 9.25 -3.97
CA ASP A 91 -4.81 8.72 -4.83
C ASP A 91 -3.39 8.95 -4.26
N PRO A 92 -2.67 7.89 -3.85
CA PRO A 92 -1.34 8.03 -3.25
C PRO A 92 -0.21 8.09 -4.29
N SER A 93 -0.49 8.05 -5.60
CA SER A 93 0.54 7.87 -6.63
C SER A 93 1.64 8.94 -6.56
N GLN A 94 1.28 10.21 -6.34
CA GLN A 94 2.24 11.31 -6.25
C GLN A 94 3.14 11.19 -5.02
N SER A 95 2.59 10.84 -3.85
CA SER A 95 3.36 10.65 -2.63
C SER A 95 4.24 9.41 -2.67
N LEU A 96 3.84 8.41 -3.46
CA LEU A 96 4.62 7.21 -3.74
C LEU A 96 5.65 7.39 -4.87
N GLY A 97 5.68 8.55 -5.53
CA GLY A 97 6.61 8.82 -6.63
C GLY A 97 6.34 8.00 -7.89
N VAL A 98 5.11 7.52 -8.10
CA VAL A 98 4.70 6.74 -9.29
C VAL A 98 3.64 7.45 -10.11
N GLU A 99 3.59 7.11 -11.40
CA GLU A 99 2.50 7.57 -12.27
C GLU A 99 1.18 6.97 -11.79
N ARG A 100 0.12 7.78 -11.77
CA ARG A 100 -1.23 7.28 -11.51
C ARG A 100 -1.57 6.24 -12.58
N PRO A 101 -2.02 5.04 -12.21
CA PRO A 101 -2.45 4.03 -13.18
C PRO A 101 -3.50 4.57 -14.14
N SER A 102 -3.33 4.28 -15.44
CA SER A 102 -4.24 4.68 -16.51
C SER A 102 -5.15 3.53 -16.99
N VAL A 103 -4.94 2.33 -16.45
CA VAL A 103 -5.69 1.10 -16.77
C VAL A 103 -6.27 0.47 -15.51
N LEU A 104 -7.38 -0.25 -15.66
CA LEU A 104 -8.10 -0.87 -14.55
C LEU A 104 -8.30 -2.39 -14.73
N PRO A 105 -8.29 -3.15 -13.61
CA PRO A 105 -7.75 -2.75 -12.31
C PRO A 105 -6.22 -2.57 -12.40
N THR A 106 -5.67 -1.81 -11.46
CA THR A 106 -4.22 -1.81 -11.20
C THR A 106 -4.02 -1.90 -9.69
N THR A 107 -3.12 -2.80 -9.27
CA THR A 107 -2.80 -3.04 -7.86
C THR A 107 -1.35 -2.67 -7.59
N LEU A 108 -1.12 -1.80 -6.59
CA LEU A 108 0.21 -1.51 -6.04
C LEU A 108 0.43 -2.39 -4.82
N VAL A 109 1.58 -3.05 -4.73
CA VAL A 109 2.00 -3.82 -3.56
C VAL A 109 3.17 -3.08 -2.92
N ILE A 110 3.01 -2.73 -1.64
CA ILE A 110 3.91 -1.84 -0.90
C ILE A 110 4.37 -2.58 0.35
N ASN A 111 5.69 -2.62 0.58
CA ASN A 111 6.28 -3.26 1.75
C ASN A 111 6.10 -2.40 3.03
N PRO A 112 6.36 -2.96 4.23
CA PRO A 112 6.25 -2.22 5.49
C PRO A 112 7.18 -0.99 5.61
N GLU A 113 8.24 -0.92 4.79
CA GLU A 113 9.13 0.23 4.66
C GLU A 113 8.56 1.36 3.77
N GLY A 114 7.39 1.14 3.15
CA GLY A 114 6.72 2.10 2.28
C GLY A 114 7.23 2.11 0.84
N GLU A 115 7.99 1.08 0.43
CA GLU A 115 8.52 0.94 -0.93
C GLU A 115 7.58 0.08 -1.80
N ILE A 116 7.47 0.41 -3.09
CA ILE A 116 6.65 -0.36 -4.04
C ILE A 116 7.44 -1.57 -4.53
N GLU A 117 6.94 -2.76 -4.20
CA GLU A 117 7.49 -4.04 -4.65
C GLU A 117 6.91 -4.47 -6.00
N ALA A 118 5.65 -4.10 -6.28
CA ALA A 118 5.01 -4.44 -7.55
C ALA A 118 3.92 -3.44 -7.97
N VAL A 119 3.79 -3.29 -9.30
CA VAL A 119 2.66 -2.64 -9.96
C VAL A 119 2.04 -3.65 -10.92
N LEU A 120 0.83 -4.09 -10.61
CA LEU A 120 0.17 -5.21 -11.30
C LEU A 120 -1.02 -4.67 -12.09
N ALA A 121 -0.90 -4.66 -13.42
CA ALA A 121 -2.01 -4.32 -14.30
C ALA A 121 -2.89 -5.55 -14.58
N GLY A 122 -4.20 -5.38 -14.47
CA GLY A 122 -5.17 -6.47 -14.65
C GLY A 122 -5.55 -7.18 -13.35
N PRO A 123 -6.57 -8.05 -13.39
CA PRO A 123 -7.15 -8.66 -12.19
C PRO A 123 -6.15 -9.61 -11.51
N GLN A 124 -6.16 -9.58 -10.18
CA GLN A 124 -5.35 -10.41 -9.28
C GLN A 124 -6.24 -11.35 -8.46
N THR A 125 -5.60 -12.29 -7.77
CA THR A 125 -6.22 -13.07 -6.70
C THR A 125 -5.46 -12.82 -5.40
N ALA A 126 -6.03 -13.19 -4.26
CA ALA A 126 -5.33 -13.11 -2.98
C ALA A 126 -4.03 -13.93 -3.03
N ALA A 127 -4.07 -15.09 -3.70
CA ALA A 127 -2.91 -15.97 -3.85
C ALA A 127 -1.78 -15.33 -4.68
N THR A 128 -2.10 -14.65 -5.80
CA THR A 128 -1.06 -14.01 -6.63
C THR A 128 -0.38 -12.86 -5.89
N ILE A 129 -1.13 -12.09 -5.10
CA ILE A 129 -0.57 -11.01 -4.27
C ILE A 129 0.24 -11.58 -3.11
N LEU A 130 -0.26 -12.61 -2.41
CA LEU A 130 0.47 -13.25 -1.30
C LEU A 130 1.79 -13.87 -1.74
N ALA A 131 1.90 -14.37 -2.98
CA ALA A 131 3.15 -14.87 -3.52
C ALA A 131 4.24 -13.78 -3.65
N ILE A 132 3.85 -12.51 -3.81
CA ILE A 132 4.76 -11.35 -3.82
C ILE A 132 5.15 -10.98 -2.38
N ILE A 133 4.17 -10.97 -1.47
CA ILE A 133 4.34 -10.59 -0.06
C ILE A 133 5.18 -11.62 0.72
N LYS A 134 5.00 -12.92 0.42
CA LYS A 134 5.59 -14.05 1.16
C LYS A 134 6.27 -15.04 0.20
N PRO A 135 7.31 -14.63 -0.54
CA PRO A 135 7.92 -15.46 -1.57
C PRO A 135 8.48 -16.78 -0.99
N ASP A 136 9.01 -16.74 0.24
CA ASP A 136 9.57 -17.91 0.91
C ASP A 136 8.52 -18.95 1.30
N LEU A 137 7.26 -18.55 1.54
CA LEU A 137 6.15 -19.48 1.80
C LEU A 137 5.59 -20.08 0.51
N ALA A 138 5.81 -19.43 -0.64
CA ALA A 138 5.41 -19.96 -1.93
C ALA A 138 6.39 -21.06 -2.42
N LEU A 139 7.67 -20.97 -2.04
CA LEU A 139 8.70 -21.93 -2.42
C LEU A 139 8.62 -23.25 -1.64
N THR A 140 8.06 -23.27 -0.42
CA THR A 140 7.91 -24.50 0.37
C THR A 140 6.75 -25.38 -0.09
N ALA A 141 5.79 -24.85 -0.85
CA ALA A 141 4.63 -25.61 -1.34
C ALA A 141 4.89 -26.46 -2.59
N VAL A 142 6.05 -26.29 -3.26
CA VAL A 142 6.43 -27.01 -4.49
C VAL A 142 7.37 -28.20 -4.26
N ASP A 143 7.93 -28.37 -3.05
CA ASP A 143 8.93 -29.40 -2.74
C ASP A 143 8.35 -30.78 -2.38
N GLU A 144 7.02 -30.92 -2.28
CA GLU A 144 6.36 -32.17 -1.87
C GLU A 144 5.99 -33.10 -3.04
N THR A 145 6.45 -32.85 -4.28
CA THR A 145 6.18 -33.79 -5.39
C THR A 145 7.17 -34.96 -5.31
N PRO A 146 6.75 -36.19 -4.98
CA PRO A 146 7.66 -37.31 -4.95
C PRO A 146 8.10 -37.59 -6.39
N LEU A 147 9.41 -37.54 -6.62
CA LEU A 147 10.02 -38.13 -7.80
C LEU A 147 9.66 -39.61 -7.79
N ASN A 148 8.64 -40.00 -8.56
CA ASN A 148 8.37 -41.38 -8.86
C ASN A 148 9.50 -41.88 -9.76
N GLU A 149 10.53 -42.46 -9.15
CA GLU A 149 11.52 -43.27 -9.84
C GLU A 149 10.82 -44.50 -10.42
N THR A 150 10.79 -44.62 -11.75
CA THR A 150 10.54 -45.88 -12.46
C THR A 150 11.49 -45.99 -13.63
#